data_AF-A0A8J7Z2H6-F1
#
_entry.id   AF-A0A8J7Z2H6-F1
#
_cell.length_a   1.000
_cell.length_b   1.000
_cell.length_c   1.000
_cell.angle_alpha   90.00
_cell.angle_beta   90.00
_cell.angle_gamma   90.00
#
_symmetry.space_group_name_H-M   'P 1'
#
loop_
_entity.id
_entity.type
_entity.pdbx_description
1 polymer ?
#
loop_
_entity_poly.entity_id
_entity_poly.type
_entity_poly.pdbx_seq_one_letter_code
_entity_poly.pdbx_strand_id
1 'polypeptide(L)'
;MEYLGQCVEIMEHDPGWISIWWHEGGMIQLGYFITPTEAWQAVVDLIQRDLAVRSLLCVLDEWRNVTYIDDLEYALGVNALVSFVLA
;
A
#
# COMPACT_ATOMS: atom_id res chain seq x y z
N MET A 1 15.12 6.88 3.67
CA MET A 1 14.71 7.09 5.09
C MET A 1 13.95 5.86 5.52
N GLU A 2 14.19 5.33 6.73
CA GLU A 2 13.41 4.20 7.24
C GLU A 2 12.18 4.68 8.00
N TYR A 3 11.00 4.18 7.63
CA TYR A 3 9.72 4.46 8.31
C TYR A 3 9.00 3.13 8.55
N LEU A 4 8.73 2.79 9.81
CA LEU A 4 8.12 1.50 10.20
C LEU A 4 8.87 0.27 9.64
N GLY A 5 10.20 0.35 9.53
CA GLY A 5 11.05 -0.70 8.95
C GLY A 5 11.01 -0.77 7.43
N GLN A 6 10.31 0.16 6.75
CA GLN A 6 10.26 0.26 5.29
C GLN A 6 11.19 1.37 4.80
N CYS A 7 11.74 1.23 3.59
CA CYS A 7 12.57 2.28 2.98
C CYS A 7 11.72 3.20 2.10
N VAL A 8 11.77 4.50 2.39
CA VAL A 8 11.10 5.56 1.63
C VAL A 8 12.13 6.52 1.06
N GLU A 9 11.94 6.88 -0.20
CA GLU A 9 12.76 7.85 -0.92
C GLU A 9 11.88 8.94 -1.51
N ILE A 10 12.26 10.19 -1.25
CA ILE A 10 11.65 11.39 -1.83
C ILE A 10 12.74 12.04 -2.67
N MET A 11 12.56 12.07 -3.99
CA MET A 11 13.55 12.57 -4.93
C MET A 11 13.06 13.87 -5.57
N GLU A 12 13.91 14.88 -5.61
CA GLU A 12 13.66 16.09 -6.38
C GLU A 12 13.81 15.78 -7.87
N HIS A 13 12.83 16.19 -8.66
CA HIS A 13 12.82 16.04 -10.11
C HIS A 13 12.21 17.29 -10.74
N ASP A 14 13.02 18.17 -11.33
CA ASP A 14 12.59 19.45 -11.89
C ASP A 14 11.35 19.29 -12.81
N PRO A 15 10.19 19.96 -12.52
CA PRO A 15 9.96 21.03 -11.54
C PRO A 15 9.29 20.63 -10.20
N GLY A 16 9.48 19.42 -9.70
CA GLY A 16 8.80 18.90 -8.50
C GLY A 16 9.49 17.69 -7.86
N TRP A 17 8.70 16.72 -7.42
CA TRP A 17 9.14 15.65 -6.53
C TRP A 17 8.52 14.31 -6.90
N ILE A 18 9.27 13.23 -6.72
CA ILE A 18 8.82 11.85 -6.90
C ILE A 18 8.90 11.14 -5.56
N SER A 19 7.84 10.40 -5.25
CA SER A 19 7.76 9.57 -4.05
C SER A 19 7.91 8.09 -4.40
N ILE A 20 8.83 7.42 -3.73
CA ILE A 20 9.14 6.01 -3.94
C ILE A 20 9.05 5.29 -2.60
N TRP A 21 8.29 4.20 -2.60
CA TRP A 21 8.27 3.24 -1.50
C TRP A 21 8.90 1.93 -1.93
N TRP A 22 9.95 1.53 -1.22
CA TRP A 22 10.59 0.24 -1.35
C TRP A 22 10.01 -0.71 -0.32
N HIS A 23 9.27 -1.71 -0.80
CA HIS A 23 8.69 -2.77 0.02
C HIS A 23 9.32 -4.13 -0.33
N GLU A 24 9.12 -5.15 0.50
CA GLU A 24 9.75 -6.49 0.34
C GLU A 24 9.47 -7.17 -1.02
N GLY A 25 8.47 -6.69 -1.78
CA GLY A 25 8.09 -7.21 -3.10
C GLY A 25 8.53 -6.34 -4.29
N GLY A 26 9.11 -5.16 -4.07
CA GLY A 26 9.54 -4.29 -5.15
C GLY A 26 9.52 -2.79 -4.84
N MET A 27 9.59 -2.02 -5.92
CA MET A 27 9.58 -0.55 -5.92
C MET A 27 8.21 -0.06 -6.39
N ILE A 28 7.55 0.76 -5.58
CA ILE A 28 6.32 1.46 -5.96
C ILE A 28 6.64 2.95 -6.08
N GLN A 29 6.54 3.47 -7.31
CA GLN A 29 6.58 4.91 -7.56
C GLN A 29 5.14 5.45 -7.56
N LEU A 30 4.82 6.35 -6.63
CA LEU A 30 3.45 6.81 -6.42
C LEU A 30 3.02 7.87 -7.44
N GLY A 31 3.96 8.69 -7.89
CA GLY A 31 3.66 9.76 -8.84
C GLY A 31 4.57 10.97 -8.71
N TYR A 32 4.13 12.04 -9.36
CA TYR A 32 4.77 13.35 -9.33
C TYR A 32 3.99 14.30 -8.42
N PHE A 33 4.71 15.09 -7.64
CA PHE A 33 4.17 16.02 -6.66
C PHE A 33 4.84 17.39 -6.80
N ILE A 34 4.13 18.46 -6.46
CA ILE A 34 4.67 19.83 -6.57
C ILE A 34 5.62 20.10 -5.41
N THR A 35 5.31 19.57 -4.22
CA THR A 35 6.10 19.78 -3.01
C THR A 35 6.61 18.46 -2.41
N PRO A 36 7.72 18.48 -1.66
CA PRO A 36 8.22 17.29 -0.99
C PRO A 36 7.26 16.81 0.11
N THR A 37 6.49 17.72 0.71
CA THR A 37 5.50 17.40 1.74
C THR A 37 4.33 16.60 1.16
N GLU A 38 3.83 16.97 -0.03
CA GLU A 38 2.79 16.20 -0.72
C GLU A 38 3.30 14.81 -1.10
N ALA A 39 4.52 14.72 -1.62
CA ALA A 39 5.16 13.44 -1.95
C ALA A 39 5.29 12.54 -0.71
N TRP A 40 5.71 13.11 0.42
CA TRP A 40 5.81 12.40 1.69
C TRP A 40 4.45 11.92 2.19
N GLN A 41 3.44 12.80 2.20
CA GLN A 41 2.10 12.45 2.68
C GLN A 41 1.49 11.31 1.85
N ALA A 42 1.66 11.33 0.52
CA ALA A 42 1.17 10.27 -0.35
C ALA A 42 1.78 8.90 -0.01
N VAL A 43 3.08 8.83 0.31
CA VAL A 43 3.70 7.57 0.75
C VAL A 43 3.20 7.14 2.11
N VAL A 44 3.04 8.07 3.06
CA VAL A 44 2.51 7.74 4.39
C VAL A 44 1.10 7.16 4.27
N ASP A 45 0.24 7.78 3.45
CA ASP A 45 -1.13 7.30 3.23
C ASP A 45 -1.14 5.90 2.61
N LEU A 46 -0.27 5.64 1.64
CA LEU A 46 -0.13 4.32 1.02
C LEU A 46 0.30 3.25 2.04
N ILE A 47 1.33 3.54 2.85
CA ILE A 47 1.83 2.62 3.88
C ILE A 47 0.74 2.33 4.91
N GLN A 48 -0.02 3.34 5.33
CA GLN A 48 -1.12 3.15 6.29
C GLN A 48 -2.24 2.26 5.71
N ARG A 49 -2.60 2.45 4.44
CA ARG A 49 -3.58 1.60 3.75
C ARG A 49 -3.09 0.16 3.62
N ASP A 50 -1.83 -0.04 3.24
CA ASP A 50 -1.24 -1.38 3.13
C ASP A 50 -1.26 -2.11 4.48
N LEU A 51 -0.85 -1.45 5.57
CA LEU A 51 -0.89 -2.03 6.92
C LEU A 51 -2.31 -2.39 7.36
N ALA A 52 -3.30 -1.54 7.07
CA ALA A 52 -4.70 -1.83 7.37
C ALA A 52 -5.20 -3.04 6.57
N VAL A 53 -4.86 -3.12 5.27
CA VAL A 53 -5.26 -4.21 4.38
C VAL A 53 -4.63 -5.54 4.79
N ARG A 54 -3.36 -5.57 5.21
CA ARG A 54 -2.73 -6.79 5.75
C ARG A 54 -3.52 -7.39 6.91
N SER A 55 -4.04 -6.53 7.79
CA SER A 55 -4.86 -7.00 8.93
C SER A 55 -6.19 -7.60 8.47
N LEU A 56 -6.82 -7.02 7.44
CA LEU A 56 -8.07 -7.53 6.87
C LEU A 56 -7.87 -8.81 6.05
N LEU A 57 -6.74 -8.95 5.37
CA LEU A 57 -6.37 -10.18 4.67
C LEU A 57 -6.26 -11.36 5.64
N CYS A 58 -5.66 -11.18 6.82
CA CYS A 58 -5.63 -12.21 7.86
C CYS A 58 -7.03 -12.67 8.29
N VAL A 59 -8.01 -11.75 8.34
CA VAL A 59 -9.40 -12.08 8.67
C VAL A 59 -10.05 -12.89 7.54
N LEU A 60 -9.84 -12.51 6.28
CA LEU A 60 -10.33 -13.27 5.14
C LEU A 60 -9.72 -14.68 5.08
N ASP A 61 -8.43 -14.80 5.37
CA ASP A 61 -7.74 -16.09 5.46
C ASP A 61 -8.36 -16.97 6.56
N GLU A 62 -8.60 -16.40 7.74
CA GLU A 62 -9.27 -17.12 8.84
C GLU A 62 -10.66 -17.58 8.44
N TRP A 63 -11.48 -16.70 7.87
CA TRP A 63 -12.86 -17.02 7.45
C TRP A 63 -12.89 -18.10 6.37
N ARG A 64 -11.97 -18.06 5.41
CA ARG A 64 -11.84 -19.11 4.39
C ARG A 64 -11.44 -20.45 5.03
N ASN A 65 -10.48 -20.43 5.96
CA ASN A 65 -9.98 -21.63 6.62
C ASN A 65 -11.06 -22.34 7.47
N VAL A 66 -11.98 -21.58 8.07
CA VAL A 66 -13.13 -22.13 8.83
C VAL A 66 -14.40 -22.25 8.00
N THR A 67 -14.30 -22.09 6.68
CA THR A 67 -15.40 -22.26 5.70
C THR A 67 -16.59 -21.30 5.86
N TYR A 68 -16.37 -20.12 6.45
CA TYR A 68 -17.39 -19.06 6.50
C TYR A 68 -17.62 -18.35 5.17
N ILE A 69 -16.60 -18.34 4.31
CA ILE A 69 -16.65 -17.81 2.95
C ILE A 69 -16.08 -18.84 1.97
N ASP A 70 -16.55 -18.82 0.74
CA ASP A 70 -16.01 -19.66 -0.34
C ASP A 70 -14.81 -19.01 -1.08
N ASP A 71 -14.25 -19.74 -2.04
CA ASP A 71 -13.09 -19.28 -2.82
C ASP A 71 -13.40 -18.04 -3.69
N LEU A 72 -14.65 -17.89 -4.14
CA LEU A 72 -15.07 -16.75 -4.94
C LEU A 72 -15.19 -15.51 -4.06
N GLU A 73 -15.85 -15.62 -2.91
CA GLU A 73 -15.99 -14.56 -1.92
C GLU A 73 -14.62 -14.10 -1.40
N TYR A 74 -13.72 -15.04 -1.12
CA TYR A 74 -12.34 -14.74 -0.76
C TYR A 74 -11.63 -13.95 -1.86
N ALA A 75 -11.68 -14.41 -3.11
CA ALA A 75 -11.00 -13.74 -4.23
C ALA A 75 -11.56 -12.32 -4.47
N LEU A 76 -12.88 -12.13 -4.35
CA LEU A 76 -13.52 -10.81 -4.44
C LEU A 76 -13.06 -9.89 -3.30
N GLY A 77 -12.98 -10.41 -2.07
CA GLY A 77 -12.49 -9.68 -0.91
C GLY A 77 -11.03 -9.23 -1.09
N VAL A 78 -10.14 -10.15 -1.48
CA VAL A 78 -8.72 -9.83 -1.75
C VAL A 78 -8.60 -8.76 -2.83
N ASN A 79 -9.30 -8.92 -3.96
CA ASN A 79 -9.25 -7.94 -5.05
C ASN A 79 -9.75 -6.56 -4.63
N ALA A 80 -10.81 -6.50 -3.82
CA ALA A 80 -11.33 -5.23 -3.29
C ALA A 80 -10.32 -4.55 -2.36
N LEU A 81 -9.66 -5.31 -1.48
CA LEU A 81 -8.63 -4.79 -0.58
C LEU A 81 -7.39 -4.30 -1.34
N VAL A 82 -6.93 -5.05 -2.36
CA VAL A 82 -5.82 -4.60 -3.23
C VAL A 82 -6.20 -3.31 -3.95
N SER A 83 -7.42 -3.24 -4.49
CA SER A 83 -7.89 -2.02 -5.17
C SER A 83 -7.95 -0.82 -4.22
N PHE A 84 -8.32 -1.04 -2.95
CA PHE A 84 -8.33 0.01 -1.93
C PHE A 84 -6.92 0.56 -1.60
N VAL A 85 -5.89 -0.29 -1.59
CA VAL A 85 -4.50 0.18 -1.40
C VAL A 85 -4.05 1.08 -2.55
N LEU A 86 -4.44 0.72 -3.78
CA LEU A 86 -3.98 1.37 -5.01
C LEU A 86 -4.81 2.59 -5.45
N ALA A 87 -5.99 2.82 -4.86
CA ALA A 87 -6.91 3.91 -5.22
C ALA A 87 -6.49 5.27 -4.63
#